data_AF-A0A9L0SQM1-F1
#
_entry.id   AF-A0A9L0SQM1-F1
#
_cell.length_a   1.000
_cell.length_b   1.000
_cell.length_c   1.000
_cell.angle_alpha   90.00
_cell.angle_beta   90.00
_cell.angle_gamma   90.00
#
_symmetry.space_group_name_H-M   'P 1'
#
loop_
_entity.id
_entity.type
_entity.pdbx_description
1 polymer ?
#
loop_
_entity_poly.entity_id
_entity_poly.type
_entity_poly.pdbx_seq_one_letter_code
_entity_poly.pdbx_strand_id
1 'polypeptide(L)'
;MLFFINQKGPLTEGIFRKSANMKSCRALKETLNAGDKVTLDCESVLVVASVLKDFLGNIPGSVFTSHLHEKWLTITDGENEEEKIAATQRLLAKLPRANAALLRYLFGVLHNIQQHSSVNQLTAYNLATCIAPSILCLPNACSAELASDITRKIFLVQFLIENCLQILGEDIASLLLDSATHCDGSEKAADPVNNSTVSATIPWVPHTNQHSKVRGLGLSIGFSALSPVLTTVPGTNSSSIGIR
;
A
#
# COMPACT_ATOMS: atom_id res chain seq x y z
N MET A 1 3.23 -5.64 -9.61
CA MET A 1 2.77 -4.76 -8.50
C MET A 1 2.56 -5.54 -7.20
N LEU A 2 1.62 -6.50 -7.11
CA LEU A 2 1.32 -7.22 -5.85
C LEU A 2 2.54 -7.89 -5.22
N PHE A 3 3.37 -8.58 -6.01
CA PHE A 3 4.61 -9.20 -5.55
C PHE A 3 5.57 -8.18 -4.89
N PHE A 4 5.76 -7.02 -5.51
CA PHE A 4 6.61 -5.95 -4.97
C PHE A 4 6.07 -5.39 -3.64
N ILE A 5 4.74 -5.22 -3.55
CA ILE A 5 4.08 -4.81 -2.30
C ILE A 5 4.21 -5.91 -1.25
N ASN A 6 4.15 -7.19 -1.61
CA ASN A 6 4.32 -8.29 -0.67
C ASN A 6 5.70 -8.28 0.00
N GLN A 7 6.75 -7.94 -0.76
CA GLN A 7 8.12 -7.88 -0.23
C GLN A 7 8.37 -6.64 0.63
N LYS A 8 8.00 -5.44 0.14
CA LYS A 8 8.35 -4.17 0.80
C LYS A 8 7.28 -3.64 1.75
N GLY A 9 6.02 -4.02 1.53
CA GLY A 9 4.86 -3.55 2.30
C GLY A 9 4.93 -3.86 3.79
N PRO A 10 5.26 -5.10 4.21
CA PRO A 10 5.35 -5.46 5.64
C PRO A 10 6.30 -4.58 6.46
N LEU A 11 7.36 -4.07 5.82
CA LEU A 11 8.39 -3.21 6.43
C LEU A 11 8.11 -1.71 6.26
N THR A 12 7.06 -1.32 5.54
CA THR A 12 6.78 0.08 5.20
C THR A 12 5.67 0.65 6.08
N GLU A 13 6.05 1.56 6.97
CA GLU A 13 5.12 2.24 7.86
C GLU A 13 4.02 3.00 7.10
N GLY A 14 2.76 2.63 7.37
CA GLY A 14 1.59 3.29 6.79
C GLY A 14 1.37 2.99 5.31
N ILE A 15 1.84 1.84 4.79
CA ILE A 15 1.48 1.35 3.45
C ILE A 15 -0.04 1.40 3.20
N PHE A 16 -0.48 1.82 2.00
CA PHE A 16 -1.89 2.12 1.66
C PHE A 16 -2.56 3.30 2.40
N ARG A 17 -2.06 3.74 3.56
CA ARG A 17 -2.58 4.88 4.31
C ARG A 17 -1.89 6.21 3.93
N LYS A 18 -0.56 6.22 3.91
CA LYS A 18 0.23 7.43 3.60
C LYS A 18 0.10 7.81 2.12
N SER A 19 0.05 9.12 1.87
CA SER A 19 0.04 9.67 0.51
C SER A 19 1.37 9.44 -0.19
N ALA A 20 1.31 9.02 -1.45
CA ALA A 20 2.46 8.89 -2.31
C ALA A 20 2.70 10.14 -3.15
N ASN A 21 3.86 10.22 -3.81
CA ASN A 21 4.17 11.29 -4.75
C ASN A 21 3.24 11.19 -5.97
N MET A 22 2.33 12.16 -6.14
CA MET A 22 1.34 12.16 -7.22
C MET A 22 1.97 12.19 -8.63
N LYS A 23 3.13 12.84 -8.80
CA LYS A 23 3.83 12.86 -10.09
C LYS A 23 4.34 11.46 -10.44
N SER A 24 4.96 10.77 -9.47
CA SER A 24 5.38 9.38 -9.64
C SER A 24 4.21 8.43 -9.87
N CYS A 25 3.09 8.60 -9.16
CA CYS A 25 1.88 7.80 -9.39
C CYS A 25 1.36 7.97 -10.82
N ARG A 26 1.33 9.21 -11.32
CA ARG A 26 0.89 9.50 -12.69
C ARG A 26 1.83 8.87 -13.71
N ALA A 27 3.14 9.09 -13.57
CA ALA A 27 4.14 8.52 -14.47
C ALA A 27 4.08 6.99 -14.51
N LEU A 28 4.01 6.34 -13.34
CA LEU A 28 3.88 4.88 -13.26
C LEU A 28 2.59 4.38 -13.93
N LYS A 29 1.46 5.06 -13.72
CA LYS A 29 0.19 4.71 -14.36
C LYS A 29 0.24 4.86 -15.88
N GLU A 30 0.85 5.93 -16.39
CA GLU A 30 1.02 6.18 -17.83
C GLU A 30 1.87 5.07 -18.47
N THR A 31 3.01 4.71 -17.87
CA THR A 31 3.88 3.62 -18.36
C THR A 31 3.15 2.28 -18.36
N LEU A 32 2.39 1.96 -17.30
CA LEU A 32 1.59 0.74 -17.24
C LEU A 32 0.50 0.70 -18.32
N ASN A 33 -0.18 1.82 -18.56
CA ASN A 33 -1.24 1.91 -19.58
C ASN A 33 -0.70 1.85 -21.01
N ALA A 34 0.55 2.30 -21.23
CA ALA A 34 1.24 2.13 -22.51
C ALA A 34 1.63 0.66 -22.79
N GLY A 35 1.58 -0.21 -21.78
CA GLY A 35 2.02 -1.60 -21.88
C GLY A 35 3.55 -1.75 -21.79
N ASP A 36 4.25 -0.71 -21.37
CA ASP A 36 5.70 -0.70 -21.26
C ASP A 36 6.18 -1.53 -20.06
N LYS A 37 7.40 -2.07 -20.15
CA LYS A 37 8.03 -2.76 -19.04
C LYS A 37 8.40 -1.75 -17.96
N VAL A 38 7.89 -1.97 -16.75
CA VAL A 38 8.21 -1.16 -15.58
C VAL A 38 9.15 -1.90 -14.65
N THR A 39 10.28 -1.28 -14.33
CA THR A 39 11.16 -1.71 -13.23
C THR A 39 10.72 -1.05 -11.93
N LEU A 40 10.10 -1.81 -11.03
CA LEU A 40 9.55 -1.28 -9.77
C LEU A 40 10.63 -1.05 -8.70
N ASP A 41 11.85 -1.53 -8.87
CA ASP A 41 12.90 -1.46 -7.82
C ASP A 41 13.29 -0.05 -7.43
N CYS A 42 13.22 0.89 -8.38
CA CYS A 42 13.45 2.31 -8.18
C CYS A 42 12.20 3.07 -7.68
N GLU A 43 11.03 2.44 -7.68
CA GLU A 43 9.78 3.05 -7.27
C GLU A 43 9.56 2.89 -5.76
N SER A 44 8.97 3.92 -5.15
CA SER A 44 8.49 3.81 -3.77
C SER A 44 7.32 2.83 -3.72
N VAL A 45 7.34 1.90 -2.75
CA VAL A 45 6.21 0.98 -2.54
C VAL A 45 4.90 1.73 -2.22
N LEU A 46 4.97 2.94 -1.67
CA LEU A 46 3.79 3.81 -1.49
C LEU A 46 3.18 4.23 -2.82
N VAL A 47 4.01 4.54 -3.83
CA VAL A 47 3.58 4.87 -5.20
C VAL A 47 2.92 3.65 -5.83
N VAL A 48 3.56 2.48 -5.77
CA VAL A 48 3.01 1.22 -6.33
C VAL A 48 1.68 0.85 -5.66
N ALA A 49 1.58 0.99 -4.34
CA ALA A 49 0.34 0.75 -3.59
C ALA A 49 -0.77 1.75 -3.96
N SER A 50 -0.43 3.02 -4.18
CA SER A 50 -1.38 4.05 -4.58
C SER A 50 -1.93 3.79 -5.99
N VAL A 51 -1.07 3.41 -6.93
CA VAL A 51 -1.46 3.02 -8.29
C VAL A 51 -2.28 1.72 -8.29
N LEU A 52 -1.95 0.76 -7.43
CA LEU A 52 -2.78 -0.44 -7.26
C LEU A 52 -4.19 -0.10 -6.74
N LYS A 53 -4.32 0.78 -5.74
CA LYS A 53 -5.65 1.22 -5.24
C LYS A 53 -6.45 1.91 -6.34
N ASP A 54 -5.82 2.80 -7.09
CA ASP A 54 -6.44 3.47 -8.22
C ASP A 54 -6.89 2.47 -9.30
N PHE A 55 -6.05 1.50 -9.66
CA PHE A 55 -6.43 0.43 -10.58
C PHE A 55 -7.68 -0.33 -10.10
N LEU A 56 -7.69 -0.77 -8.84
CA LEU A 56 -8.81 -1.53 -8.26
C LEU A 56 -10.12 -0.72 -8.29
N GLY A 57 -10.05 0.57 -7.95
CA GLY A 57 -11.22 1.46 -7.92
C GLY A 57 -11.78 1.79 -9.31
N ASN A 58 -10.97 1.68 -10.36
CA ASN A 58 -11.37 1.94 -11.74
C ASN A 58 -11.88 0.67 -12.46
N ILE A 59 -11.93 -0.50 -11.81
CA ILE A 59 -12.48 -1.72 -12.42
C ILE A 59 -14.00 -1.54 -12.63
N PRO A 60 -14.50 -1.63 -13.88
CA PRO A 60 -15.93 -1.54 -14.15
C PRO A 60 -16.71 -2.63 -13.40
N GLY A 61 -17.74 -2.23 -12.67
CA GLY A 61 -18.56 -3.18 -11.90
C GLY A 61 -17.93 -3.69 -10.59
N SER A 62 -16.79 -3.15 -10.16
CA SER A 62 -16.02 -3.57 -8.97
C SER A 62 -15.41 -4.98 -9.07
N VAL A 63 -14.25 -5.16 -8.42
CA VAL A 63 -13.59 -6.47 -8.33
C VAL A 63 -14.47 -7.54 -7.66
N PHE A 64 -15.39 -7.15 -6.77
CA PHE A 64 -16.36 -8.04 -6.11
C PHE A 64 -17.63 -8.31 -6.93
N THR A 65 -17.75 -7.73 -8.13
CA THR A 65 -18.95 -7.76 -8.98
C THR A 65 -20.16 -7.13 -8.31
N SER A 66 -20.62 -5.99 -8.81
CA SER A 66 -21.75 -5.21 -8.26
C SER A 66 -23.03 -6.03 -8.04
N HIS A 67 -23.31 -7.01 -8.90
CA HIS A 67 -24.49 -7.88 -8.78
C HIS A 67 -24.46 -8.78 -7.52
N LEU A 68 -23.30 -8.99 -6.89
CA LEU A 68 -23.16 -9.76 -5.66
C LEU A 68 -23.01 -8.87 -4.42
N HIS A 69 -23.01 -7.54 -4.57
CA HIS A 69 -22.69 -6.59 -3.50
C HIS A 69 -23.53 -6.79 -2.24
N GLU A 70 -24.86 -6.88 -2.37
CA GLU A 70 -25.75 -7.11 -1.22
C GLU A 70 -25.45 -8.45 -0.53
N LYS A 71 -25.14 -9.49 -1.29
CA LYS A 71 -24.80 -10.81 -0.73
C LYS A 71 -23.49 -10.76 0.06
N TRP A 72 -22.52 -9.98 -0.41
CA TRP A 72 -21.28 -9.75 0.33
C TRP A 72 -21.55 -9.05 1.67
N LEU A 73 -22.43 -8.04 1.70
CA LEU A 73 -22.77 -7.33 2.93
C LEU A 73 -23.56 -8.22 3.92
N THR A 74 -24.39 -9.15 3.45
CA THR A 74 -25.08 -10.08 4.37
C THR A 74 -24.15 -10.99 5.17
N ILE A 75 -22.89 -11.18 4.73
CA ILE A 75 -21.90 -11.98 5.48
C ILE A 75 -21.58 -11.33 6.82
N THR A 76 -21.58 -9.99 6.91
CA THR A 76 -21.24 -9.30 8.16
C THR A 76 -22.31 -9.49 9.24
N ASP A 77 -23.51 -9.92 8.85
CA ASP A 77 -24.66 -10.06 9.75
C ASP A 77 -24.68 -11.45 10.43
N GLY A 78 -23.87 -12.39 9.96
CA GLY A 78 -23.73 -13.71 10.58
C GLY A 78 -22.96 -13.65 11.90
N GLU A 79 -23.42 -14.40 12.89
CA GLU A 79 -22.76 -14.52 14.21
C GLU A 79 -21.68 -15.62 14.21
N ASN A 80 -21.88 -16.66 13.40
CA ASN A 80 -21.00 -17.83 13.35
C ASN A 80 -19.87 -17.65 12.32
N GLU A 81 -18.61 -17.78 12.73
CA GLU A 81 -17.44 -17.55 11.88
C GLU A 81 -17.33 -18.58 10.76
N GLU A 82 -17.52 -19.87 11.05
CA GLU A 82 -17.43 -20.95 10.06
C GLU A 82 -18.48 -20.79 8.96
N GLU A 83 -19.69 -20.33 9.32
CA GLU A 83 -20.74 -20.02 8.35
C GLU A 83 -20.37 -18.85 7.46
N LYS A 84 -19.75 -17.80 8.02
CA LYS A 84 -19.27 -16.65 7.24
C LYS A 84 -18.16 -17.05 6.28
N ILE A 85 -17.23 -17.91 6.71
CA ILE A 85 -16.17 -18.47 5.86
C ILE A 85 -16.80 -19.25 4.71
N ALA A 86 -17.73 -20.18 5.00
CA ALA A 86 -18.39 -20.98 3.98
C ALA A 86 -19.22 -20.13 3.00
N ALA A 87 -19.93 -19.10 3.48
CA ALA A 87 -20.66 -18.16 2.65
C ALA A 87 -19.72 -17.36 1.73
N THR A 88 -18.59 -16.91 2.27
CA THR A 88 -17.54 -16.20 1.53
C THR A 88 -16.97 -17.06 0.40
N GLN A 89 -16.58 -18.31 0.70
CA GLN A 89 -16.07 -19.26 -0.28
C GLN A 89 -17.08 -19.50 -1.42
N ARG A 90 -18.37 -19.66 -1.09
CA ARG A 90 -19.45 -19.82 -2.09
C ARG A 90 -19.61 -18.59 -2.99
N LEU A 91 -19.39 -17.38 -2.47
CA LEU A 91 -19.47 -16.16 -3.25
C LEU A 91 -18.23 -15.95 -4.11
N LEU A 92 -17.04 -16.26 -3.60
CA LEU A 92 -15.80 -16.25 -4.39
C LEU A 92 -15.89 -17.21 -5.58
N ALA A 93 -16.48 -18.40 -5.39
CA ALA A 93 -16.70 -19.37 -6.47
C ALA A 93 -17.64 -18.87 -7.59
N LYS A 94 -18.44 -17.84 -7.33
CA LYS A 94 -19.34 -17.20 -8.32
C LYS A 94 -18.70 -16.04 -9.06
N LEU A 95 -17.52 -15.58 -8.62
CA LEU A 95 -16.83 -14.50 -9.31
C LEU A 95 -16.20 -15.00 -10.62
N PRO A 96 -16.03 -14.10 -11.60
CA PRO A 96 -15.19 -14.39 -12.75
C PRO A 96 -13.78 -14.84 -12.30
N ARG A 97 -13.19 -15.81 -13.02
CA ARG A 97 -11.90 -16.41 -12.66
C ARG A 97 -10.80 -15.36 -12.42
N ALA A 98 -10.74 -14.32 -13.24
CA ALA A 98 -9.76 -13.24 -13.11
C ALA A 98 -9.94 -12.44 -11.80
N ASN A 99 -11.18 -12.12 -11.44
CA ASN A 99 -11.53 -11.41 -10.21
C ASN A 99 -11.18 -12.25 -8.98
N ALA A 100 -11.61 -13.51 -8.96
CA ALA A 100 -11.31 -14.44 -7.87
C ALA A 100 -9.78 -14.58 -7.68
N ALA A 101 -9.03 -14.75 -8.77
CA ALA A 101 -7.57 -14.81 -8.71
C ALA A 101 -6.94 -13.53 -8.17
N LEU A 102 -7.40 -12.35 -8.63
CA LEU A 102 -6.91 -11.06 -8.14
C LEU A 102 -7.18 -10.88 -6.65
N LEU A 103 -8.40 -11.17 -6.18
CA LEU A 103 -8.74 -11.09 -4.76
C LEU A 103 -7.90 -12.05 -3.94
N ARG A 104 -7.66 -13.26 -4.46
CA ARG A 104 -6.84 -14.28 -3.82
C ARG A 104 -5.43 -13.77 -3.50
N TYR A 105 -4.76 -13.19 -4.49
CA TYR A 105 -3.43 -12.60 -4.28
C TYR A 105 -3.48 -11.32 -3.43
N LEU A 106 -4.48 -10.46 -3.65
CA LEU A 106 -4.61 -9.21 -2.91
C LEU A 106 -4.75 -9.46 -1.41
N PHE A 107 -5.68 -10.34 -1.00
CA PHE A 107 -5.88 -10.65 0.42
C PHE A 107 -4.71 -11.41 1.03
N GLY A 108 -4.01 -12.25 0.27
CA GLY A 108 -2.74 -12.85 0.73
C GLY A 108 -1.69 -11.79 1.06
N VAL A 109 -1.52 -10.78 0.19
CA VAL A 109 -0.58 -9.66 0.45
C VAL A 109 -1.02 -8.82 1.65
N LEU A 110 -2.31 -8.49 1.75
CA LEU A 110 -2.84 -7.72 2.89
C LEU A 110 -2.70 -8.47 4.21
N HIS A 111 -2.89 -9.79 4.20
CA HIS A 111 -2.67 -10.64 5.36
C HIS A 111 -1.20 -10.64 5.79
N ASN A 112 -0.26 -10.79 4.85
CA ASN A 112 1.17 -10.69 5.16
C ASN A 112 1.53 -9.32 5.79
N ILE A 113 0.96 -8.22 5.27
CA ILE A 113 1.18 -6.89 5.84
C ILE A 113 0.65 -6.79 7.27
N GLN A 114 -0.58 -7.24 7.56
CA GLN A 114 -1.12 -7.11 8.93
C GLN A 114 -0.39 -7.98 9.96
N GLN A 115 0.18 -9.12 9.56
CA GLN A 115 1.05 -9.92 10.43
C GLN A 115 2.27 -9.14 10.94
N HIS A 116 2.68 -8.10 10.20
CA HIS A 116 3.80 -7.21 10.55
C HIS A 116 3.33 -5.85 11.08
N SER A 117 2.10 -5.77 11.62
CA SER A 117 1.49 -4.54 12.10
C SER A 117 2.29 -3.83 13.20
N SER A 118 3.11 -4.55 13.97
CA SER A 118 4.04 -3.97 14.95
C SER A 118 5.12 -3.08 14.31
N VAL A 119 5.47 -3.35 13.04
CA VAL A 119 6.45 -2.58 12.26
C VAL A 119 5.74 -1.53 11.40
N ASN A 120 4.80 -1.96 10.56
CA ASN A 120 4.16 -1.05 9.60
C ASN A 120 3.01 -0.21 10.15
N GLN A 121 2.58 -0.46 11.40
CA GLN A 121 1.52 0.27 12.10
C GLN A 121 0.11 0.12 11.50
N LEU A 122 -0.16 -0.99 10.79
CA LEU A 122 -1.45 -1.23 10.16
C LEU A 122 -2.04 -2.57 10.58
N THR A 123 -3.06 -2.50 11.41
CA THR A 123 -3.95 -3.64 11.72
C THR A 123 -4.82 -3.99 10.51
N ALA A 124 -5.46 -5.17 10.54
CA ALA A 124 -6.42 -5.58 9.52
C ALA A 124 -7.53 -4.55 9.32
N TYR A 125 -8.08 -3.99 10.40
CA TYR A 125 -9.05 -2.89 10.35
C TYR A 125 -8.49 -1.65 9.63
N ASN A 126 -7.28 -1.19 10.00
CA ASN A 126 -6.67 -0.01 9.36
C ASN A 126 -6.45 -0.21 7.86
N LEU A 127 -6.00 -1.40 7.45
CA LEU A 127 -5.90 -1.76 6.03
C LEU A 127 -7.27 -1.77 5.34
N ALA A 128 -8.28 -2.34 5.99
CA ALA A 128 -9.64 -2.40 5.47
C ALA A 128 -10.22 -1.00 5.22
N THR A 129 -10.01 -0.03 6.14
CA THR A 129 -10.44 1.36 5.92
C THR A 129 -9.82 1.99 4.67
N CYS A 130 -8.57 1.63 4.35
CA CYS A 130 -7.84 2.20 3.21
C CYS A 130 -8.19 1.53 1.88
N ILE A 131 -8.54 0.24 1.90
CA ILE A 131 -8.74 -0.59 0.70
C ILE A 131 -10.22 -0.73 0.34
N ALA A 132 -11.13 -0.85 1.30
CA ALA A 132 -12.56 -1.08 1.05
C ALA A 132 -13.17 -0.10 0.04
N PRO A 133 -12.87 1.22 0.06
CA PRO A 133 -13.35 2.15 -0.96
C PRO A 133 -12.91 1.77 -2.38
N SER A 134 -11.71 1.25 -2.54
CA SER A 134 -11.14 0.89 -3.84
C SER A 134 -11.64 -0.44 -4.39
N ILE A 135 -12.15 -1.35 -3.56
CA ILE A 135 -12.57 -2.70 -4.01
C ILE A 135 -14.07 -2.92 -3.98
N LEU A 136 -14.82 -2.24 -3.11
CA LEU A 136 -16.25 -2.47 -2.88
C LEU A 136 -17.14 -1.27 -3.24
N CYS A 137 -16.56 -0.15 -3.64
CA CYS A 137 -17.34 1.02 -4.06
C CYS A 137 -17.31 1.14 -5.57
N LEU A 138 -18.48 1.41 -6.15
CA LEU A 138 -18.60 1.67 -7.57
C LEU A 138 -18.08 3.08 -7.85
N PRO A 139 -17.28 3.29 -8.93
CA PRO A 139 -16.75 4.60 -9.28
C PRO A 139 -17.83 5.68 -9.51
N ASN A 140 -19.10 5.27 -9.69
CA ASN A 140 -20.23 6.12 -10.01
C ASN A 140 -21.27 6.19 -8.88
N ALA A 141 -21.01 5.59 -7.72
CA ALA A 141 -21.97 5.56 -6.62
C ALA A 141 -22.17 6.98 -6.06
N CYS A 142 -23.43 7.36 -5.83
CA CYS A 142 -23.77 8.59 -5.13
C CYS A 142 -23.12 8.58 -3.73
N SER A 143 -22.67 9.75 -3.23
CA SER A 143 -21.99 9.82 -1.93
C SER A 143 -22.82 9.29 -0.76
N ALA A 144 -24.15 9.24 -0.90
CA ALA A 144 -25.07 8.67 0.07
C ALA A 144 -25.02 7.13 0.14
N GLU A 145 -25.01 6.43 -1.00
CA GLU A 145 -24.84 4.96 -1.05
C GLU A 145 -23.44 4.53 -0.61
N LEU A 146 -22.46 5.38 -0.87
CA LEU A 146 -21.10 5.18 -0.37
C LEU A 146 -21.08 5.24 1.16
N ALA A 147 -21.85 6.12 1.79
CA ALA A 147 -21.85 6.35 3.22
C ALA A 147 -22.69 5.36 4.03
N SER A 148 -23.81 4.85 3.49
CA SER A 148 -24.75 3.98 4.23
C SER A 148 -24.11 2.65 4.65
N ASP A 149 -23.21 2.11 3.82
CA ASP A 149 -22.66 0.77 4.03
C ASP A 149 -21.14 0.74 4.17
N ILE A 150 -20.46 1.90 4.22
CA ILE A 150 -18.99 1.92 4.29
C ILE A 150 -18.46 1.13 5.49
N THR A 151 -19.13 1.23 6.64
CA THR A 151 -18.76 0.51 7.86
C THR A 151 -18.87 -1.00 7.66
N ARG A 152 -19.95 -1.48 7.03
CA ARG A 152 -20.14 -2.91 6.71
C ARG A 152 -19.11 -3.39 5.69
N LYS A 153 -18.79 -2.57 4.68
CA LYS A 153 -17.72 -2.86 3.71
C LYS A 153 -16.36 -2.97 4.39
N ILE A 154 -16.06 -2.08 5.33
CA ILE A 154 -14.81 -2.14 6.12
C ILE A 154 -14.77 -3.44 6.92
N PHE A 155 -15.83 -3.79 7.64
CA PHE A 155 -15.86 -5.03 8.42
C PHE A 155 -15.77 -6.29 7.56
N LEU A 156 -16.41 -6.29 6.38
CA LEU A 156 -16.24 -7.39 5.42
C LEU A 156 -14.78 -7.52 5.01
N VAL A 157 -14.13 -6.42 4.61
CA VAL A 157 -12.72 -6.47 4.17
C VAL A 157 -11.79 -6.86 5.31
N GLN A 158 -12.04 -6.36 6.53
CA GLN A 158 -11.30 -6.79 7.72
C GLN A 158 -11.42 -8.30 7.92
N PHE A 159 -12.66 -8.83 7.91
CA PHE A 159 -12.93 -10.26 8.06
C PHE A 159 -12.20 -11.10 7.00
N LEU A 160 -12.18 -10.65 5.74
CA LEU A 160 -11.47 -11.32 4.65
C LEU A 160 -9.95 -11.32 4.84
N ILE A 161 -9.39 -10.24 5.39
CA ILE A 161 -7.95 -10.14 5.70
C ILE A 161 -7.58 -11.09 6.85
N GLU A 162 -8.38 -11.13 7.91
CA GLU A 162 -8.14 -11.94 9.11
C GLU A 162 -8.28 -13.44 8.80
N ASN A 163 -9.28 -13.82 8.01
CA ASN A 163 -9.60 -15.21 7.69
C ASN A 163 -9.08 -15.68 6.32
N CYS A 164 -8.10 -14.97 5.75
CA CYS A 164 -7.71 -15.17 4.35
C CYS A 164 -7.25 -16.60 4.04
N LEU A 165 -6.51 -17.24 4.95
CA LEU A 165 -5.95 -18.59 4.75
C LEU A 165 -7.05 -19.65 4.73
N GLN A 166 -8.04 -19.52 5.61
CA GLN A 166 -9.19 -20.43 5.65
C GLN A 166 -10.12 -20.24 4.44
N ILE A 167 -10.31 -18.99 4.01
CA ILE A 167 -11.21 -18.66 2.90
C ILE A 167 -10.58 -19.04 1.55
N LEU A 168 -9.30 -18.77 1.37
CA LEU A 168 -8.66 -18.78 0.06
C LEU A 168 -7.68 -19.96 -0.15
N GLY A 169 -7.29 -20.63 0.94
CA GLY A 169 -6.35 -21.75 0.94
C GLY A 169 -4.96 -21.38 1.45
N GLU A 170 -4.28 -22.35 2.06
CA GLU A 170 -2.90 -22.20 2.55
C GLU A 170 -1.86 -22.13 1.42
N ASP A 171 -2.22 -22.57 0.21
CA ASP A 171 -1.36 -22.54 -1.00
C ASP A 171 -0.97 -21.11 -1.42
N ILE A 172 -1.70 -20.10 -0.95
CA ILE A 172 -1.39 -18.70 -1.25
C ILE A 172 -0.20 -18.21 -0.44
N ALA A 173 -0.06 -18.70 0.81
CA ALA A 173 1.07 -18.34 1.65
C ALA A 173 2.36 -18.84 1.00
N SER A 174 2.39 -20.08 0.49
CA SER A 174 3.55 -20.60 -0.25
C SER A 174 3.79 -19.85 -1.57
N LEU A 175 2.75 -19.56 -2.36
CA LEU A 175 2.90 -18.78 -3.60
C LEU A 175 3.51 -17.38 -3.38
N LEU A 176 3.27 -16.76 -2.22
CA LEU A 176 3.77 -15.43 -1.88
C LEU A 176 5.07 -15.46 -1.04
N LEU A 177 5.34 -16.54 -0.30
CA LEU A 177 6.48 -16.69 0.62
C LEU A 177 7.69 -17.38 -0.03
N ASP A 178 7.49 -18.34 -0.94
CA ASP A 178 8.58 -19.07 -1.63
C ASP A 178 9.39 -18.17 -2.57
N SER A 179 8.87 -16.99 -2.88
CA SER A 179 9.53 -15.98 -3.70
C SER A 179 10.29 -14.92 -2.89
N ALA A 180 10.22 -14.98 -1.54
CA ALA A 180 10.98 -14.11 -0.64
C ALA A 180 12.34 -14.69 -0.22
N THR A 181 12.57 -16.00 -0.40
CA THR A 181 13.81 -16.69 -0.02
C THR A 181 14.90 -16.69 -1.09
N HIS A 182 14.65 -16.13 -2.28
CA HIS A 182 15.63 -16.09 -3.37
C HIS A 182 16.32 -14.72 -3.51
N CYS A 183 16.85 -14.19 -2.41
CA CYS A 183 17.87 -13.14 -2.41
C CYS A 183 18.89 -13.44 -1.30
N ASP A 184 19.53 -14.62 -1.37
CA ASP A 184 20.74 -14.84 -0.57
C ASP A 184 21.95 -14.30 -1.33
N GLY A 185 22.56 -13.27 -0.74
CA GLY A 185 23.79 -12.69 -1.22
C GLY A 185 24.89 -13.73 -1.17
N SER A 186 25.49 -14.05 -2.31
CA SER A 186 26.74 -14.82 -2.32
C SER A 186 27.90 -13.88 -2.01
N GLU A 187 27.99 -13.48 -0.75
CA GLU A 187 29.22 -13.01 -0.13
C GLU A 187 30.10 -14.26 0.13
N LYS A 188 30.95 -14.63 -0.84
CA LYS A 188 31.95 -15.68 -0.63
C LYS A 188 33.21 -15.04 -0.03
N ALA A 189 33.41 -15.25 1.25
CA ALA A 189 34.69 -15.08 1.93
C ALA A 189 35.22 -16.44 2.44
N ALA A 190 36.47 -16.73 2.05
CA ALA A 190 37.50 -17.60 2.67
C ALA A 190 37.22 -19.13 2.70
N ASP A 191 38.16 -20.08 2.50
CA ASP A 191 39.61 -20.25 2.81
C ASP A 191 40.20 -21.44 1.95
N PRO A 192 41.47 -21.96 2.08
CA PRO A 192 42.70 -21.49 2.74
C PRO A 192 44.00 -21.56 1.86
N VAL A 193 45.05 -20.87 2.35
CA VAL A 193 46.51 -21.18 2.36
C VAL A 193 47.06 -22.22 1.36
N ASN A 194 47.94 -21.77 0.45
CA ASN A 194 49.24 -22.43 0.22
C ASN A 194 50.35 -21.38 -0.02
N ASN A 195 51.56 -21.75 0.37
CA ASN A 195 52.75 -20.92 0.48
C ASN A 195 53.53 -20.85 -0.84
N SER A 196 54.24 -19.74 -1.07
CA SER A 196 55.60 -19.73 -1.66
C SER A 196 56.17 -18.31 -1.68
N THR A 197 57.16 -18.13 -0.80
CA THR A 197 58.27 -17.18 -0.76
C THR A 197 58.63 -16.48 -2.07
N VAL A 198 58.70 -15.14 -2.08
CA VAL A 198 59.96 -14.39 -2.34
C VAL A 198 59.91 -12.95 -1.82
N SER A 199 61.01 -12.58 -1.19
CA SER A 199 61.39 -11.32 -0.57
C SER A 199 61.34 -10.09 -1.49
N ALA A 200 61.04 -8.92 -0.91
CA ALA A 200 61.92 -7.75 -0.97
C ALA A 200 61.47 -6.66 0.03
N THR A 201 62.43 -6.25 0.85
CA THR A 201 62.41 -5.22 1.89
C THR A 201 62.52 -3.81 1.30
N ILE A 202 61.89 -2.80 1.94
CA ILE A 202 62.46 -1.51 2.45
C ILE A 202 61.42 -0.35 2.43
N PRO A 203 61.49 0.62 3.39
CA PRO A 203 60.33 1.07 4.16
C PRO A 203 59.89 2.53 3.94
N TRP A 204 58.84 2.87 4.70
CA TRP A 204 58.16 4.15 4.86
C TRP A 204 59.07 5.36 5.14
N VAL A 205 58.77 6.48 4.48
CA VAL A 205 59.27 7.83 4.81
C VAL A 205 58.06 8.79 4.89
N PRO A 206 57.89 9.57 5.98
CA PRO A 206 56.90 10.64 6.08
C PRO A 206 57.48 12.00 5.69
N HIS A 207 56.67 12.97 5.25
CA HIS A 207 56.83 14.42 5.48
C HIS A 207 55.65 15.20 4.81
N THR A 208 54.74 15.79 5.58
CA THR A 208 54.59 17.24 5.95
C THR A 208 54.00 18.21 4.91
N ASN A 209 52.81 18.73 5.27
CA ASN A 209 52.26 20.10 5.15
C ASN A 209 52.64 21.05 3.97
N GLN A 210 51.62 21.60 3.30
CA GLN A 210 51.23 23.03 3.32
C GLN A 210 49.93 23.23 2.50
N HIS A 211 48.84 23.78 3.03
CA HIS A 211 48.52 25.20 3.31
C HIS A 211 48.09 26.01 2.06
N SER A 212 46.78 26.24 1.90
CA SER A 212 46.22 27.48 1.35
C SER A 212 44.74 27.64 1.71
N LYS A 213 44.53 28.45 2.76
CA LYS A 213 43.39 29.37 3.00
C LYS A 213 43.27 30.28 1.73
N VAL A 214 42.17 30.92 1.34
CA VAL A 214 41.50 32.04 2.03
C VAL A 214 40.13 32.37 1.35
N ARG A 215 39.08 32.55 2.19
CA ARG A 215 37.97 33.55 2.24
C ARG A 215 37.32 34.05 0.93
N GLY A 216 36.01 34.34 0.86
CA GLY A 216 34.95 34.39 1.87
C GLY A 216 33.77 35.29 1.44
N LEU A 217 32.76 35.37 2.33
CA LEU A 217 31.67 36.38 2.45
C LEU A 217 30.61 36.34 1.33
N GLY A 218 29.30 36.43 1.52
CA GLY A 218 28.34 36.81 2.58
C GLY A 218 27.00 36.98 1.82
N LEU A 219 25.78 36.76 2.32
CA LEU A 219 25.06 37.59 3.29
C LEU A 219 23.60 37.09 3.41
N SER A 220 23.11 37.14 4.66
CA SER A 220 21.77 37.52 5.14
C SER A 220 20.47 37.02 4.51
N ILE A 221 19.92 36.02 5.18
CA ILE A 221 18.58 35.93 5.81
C ILE A 221 17.77 37.24 5.86
N GLY A 222 16.53 37.20 5.34
CA GLY A 222 15.49 38.20 5.57
C GLY A 222 14.18 37.51 5.96
N PHE A 223 13.78 37.67 7.23
CA PHE A 223 12.48 37.33 7.78
C PHE A 223 11.65 38.63 7.87
N SER A 224 10.41 38.63 7.41
CA SER A 224 9.41 39.64 7.79
C SER A 224 8.02 39.03 7.69
N ALA A 225 7.30 39.13 8.80
CA ALA A 225 5.93 38.68 9.02
C ALA A 225 4.90 39.70 8.52
N LEU A 226 3.67 39.24 8.26
CA LEU A 226 2.39 39.87 8.66
C LEU A 226 1.20 39.02 8.15
N SER A 227 0.43 38.47 9.09
CA SER A 227 -0.98 38.01 8.93
C SER A 227 -1.94 39.21 9.11
N PRO A 228 -3.27 39.05 9.22
CA PRO A 228 -4.27 38.30 8.44
C PRO A 228 -5.38 39.24 7.88
N VAL A 229 -6.27 38.75 7.00
CA VAL A 229 -7.59 39.40 6.77
C VAL A 229 -8.70 38.37 6.94
N LEU A 230 -9.60 38.68 7.88
CA LEU A 230 -10.80 37.95 8.26
C LEU A 230 -11.97 38.35 7.32
N THR A 231 -12.73 37.34 6.90
CA THR A 231 -14.21 37.24 6.88
C THR A 231 -15.03 38.37 6.25
N THR A 232 -15.85 38.03 5.25
CA THR A 232 -17.33 38.15 5.34
C THR A 232 -18.01 37.34 4.24
N VAL A 233 -18.91 36.46 4.65
CA VAL A 233 -19.88 35.70 3.84
C VAL A 233 -21.24 36.39 4.04
N PRO A 234 -22.03 36.69 2.99
CA PRO A 234 -23.42 37.04 3.17
C PRO A 234 -24.29 35.77 3.24
N GLY A 235 -25.03 35.64 4.34
CA GLY A 235 -25.98 34.56 4.61
C GLY A 235 -27.29 34.71 3.85
N THR A 236 -27.94 33.56 3.64
CA THR A 236 -29.28 33.37 3.10
C THR A 236 -30.33 33.23 4.21
N ASN A 237 -31.56 33.66 3.88
CA ASN A 237 -32.88 33.22 4.35
C ASN A 237 -33.39 33.74 5.71
N SER A 238 -34.48 34.52 5.69
CA SER A 238 -35.90 34.07 5.65
C SER A 238 -36.32 33.43 6.98
N SER A 239 -37.01 34.19 7.83
CA SER A 239 -38.47 34.20 7.92
C SER A 239 -39.01 33.01 8.73
N SER A 240 -39.29 33.27 10.00
CA SER A 240 -40.36 32.62 10.76
C SER A 240 -40.80 33.56 11.86
N ILE A 241 -42.07 33.94 11.84
CA ILE A 241 -42.98 34.06 12.98
C ILE A 241 -44.23 34.83 12.54
N GLY A 242 -45.39 34.18 12.68
CA GLY A 242 -46.67 34.86 12.62
C GLY A 242 -47.82 33.94 12.25
N ILE A 243 -48.39 33.23 13.24
CA ILE A 243 -49.84 33.03 13.47
C ILE A 243 -49.94 32.74 14.99
N ARG A 244 -50.33 33.70 15.84
CA ARG A 244 -51.69 34.08 16.26
C ARG A 244 -52.43 33.01 17.07
#